data_AF-A0A3R6ZI97-F1
#
_entry.id   AF-A0A3R6ZI97-F1
#
_cell.length_a   1.000
_cell.length_b   1.000
_cell.length_c   1.000
_cell.angle_alpha   90.00
_cell.angle_beta   90.00
_cell.angle_gamma   90.00
#
_symmetry.space_group_name_H-M   'P 1'
#
loop_
_entity.id
_entity.type
_entity.pdbx_description
1 polymer ?
#
loop_
_entity_poly.entity_id
_entity_poly.type
_entity_poly.pdbx_seq_one_letter_code
_entity_poly.pdbx_strand_id
1 'polypeptide(L)'
;MPIISLMNNTERWLSGEIRMTRRQFIRNTFYGAIGSATGALGVHHLLESRNTQPPKSTTEKKSNSPPLFKNQEADEIAAESEIHAGTFFYVPENTVNNLNAYKESDLLPIFPPAVLERKKLIYDLAQEFSLPQNIIATIMTIESAGYEEAHSWAGAIGLFQPLDDKFPPELQYKKDNNGNIIDTPDEAEKKLRQKLEPYTNGRTGISYFKNICLPVSRSENADYPPDHPVVFARAFVSYNAGPGFAGAPFENLPPETQLYADHFIRFLVTLEIAQKLREKGYSDPQIVNALRSNEVDARAFALNQYIERKRTEKSPNKNEQYFTYQEYNTAVKALAENNISSWKENPDPTKRNLHKDYEKYLEKPVYELPLSPGLRIWTALSSDLSLFFSDPQNGNPQEWKNIPTQN
;
A
#
# COMPACT_ATOMS: atom_id res chain seq x y z
N MET A 1 12.51 -18.07 -33.76
CA MET A 1 11.09 -18.41 -33.49
C MET A 1 10.97 -19.92 -33.37
N PRO A 2 10.04 -20.48 -32.57
CA PRO A 2 9.13 -19.88 -31.56
C PRO A 2 9.64 -20.17 -30.12
N ILE A 3 9.40 -19.36 -29.06
CA ILE A 3 8.15 -18.91 -28.41
C ILE A 3 7.23 -20.07 -27.99
N ILE A 4 7.66 -20.87 -26.99
CA ILE A 4 6.79 -21.70 -26.14
C ILE A 4 7.43 -21.74 -24.75
N SER A 5 7.01 -20.88 -23.83
CA SER A 5 7.31 -21.05 -22.38
C SER A 5 6.45 -20.21 -21.42
N LEU A 6 5.49 -19.40 -21.90
CA LEU A 6 4.74 -18.45 -21.04
C LEU A 6 3.28 -18.85 -20.75
N MET A 7 2.81 -20.02 -21.21
CA MET A 7 1.39 -20.42 -21.07
C MET A 7 1.07 -21.42 -19.94
N ASN A 8 2.05 -21.94 -19.19
CA ASN A 8 1.78 -23.05 -18.25
C ASN A 8 1.21 -22.65 -16.88
N ASN A 9 1.11 -21.35 -16.54
CA ASN A 9 0.59 -20.95 -15.22
C ASN A 9 -0.91 -20.58 -15.24
N THR A 10 -1.48 -20.26 -16.40
CA THR A 10 -2.89 -19.86 -16.51
C THR A 10 -3.85 -21.05 -16.43
N GLU A 11 -3.44 -22.24 -16.88
CA GLU A 11 -4.29 -23.45 -16.82
C GLU A 11 -4.40 -24.06 -15.41
N ARG A 12 -3.44 -23.81 -14.52
CA ARG A 12 -3.47 -24.34 -13.13
C ARG A 12 -4.53 -23.70 -12.24
N TRP A 13 -5.02 -22.51 -12.59
CA TRP A 13 -6.07 -21.83 -11.83
C TRP A 13 -7.48 -22.34 -12.16
N LEU A 14 -7.67 -22.93 -13.36
CA LEU A 14 -8.98 -23.40 -13.83
C LEU A 14 -9.32 -24.83 -13.40
N SER A 15 -8.39 -25.59 -12.79
CA SER A 15 -8.61 -27.01 -12.47
C SER A 15 -9.07 -27.33 -11.04
N GLY A 16 -9.26 -26.34 -10.15
CA GLY A 16 -9.96 -26.55 -8.86
C GLY A 16 -9.35 -27.57 -7.89
N GLU A 17 -8.08 -27.96 -8.04
CA GLU A 17 -7.43 -28.99 -7.20
C GLU A 17 -6.41 -28.40 -6.23
N ILE A 18 -6.87 -27.63 -5.24
CA ILE A 18 -6.15 -27.49 -3.96
C ILE A 18 -7.17 -27.60 -2.83
N ARG A 19 -7.36 -28.82 -2.30
CA ARG A 19 -8.08 -29.03 -1.03
C ARG A 19 -7.11 -28.80 0.12
N MET A 20 -7.26 -27.68 0.82
CA MET A 20 -6.59 -27.48 2.12
C MET A 20 -7.13 -28.48 3.15
N THR A 21 -6.24 -29.03 3.96
CA THR A 21 -6.64 -30.02 4.97
C THR A 21 -7.22 -29.33 6.20
N ARG A 22 -8.20 -29.96 6.86
CA ARG A 22 -8.87 -29.48 8.11
C ARG A 22 -7.90 -29.07 9.23
N ARG A 23 -6.64 -29.52 9.19
CA ARG A 23 -5.57 -29.12 10.13
C ARG A 23 -4.97 -27.74 9.86
N GLN A 24 -4.99 -27.25 8.61
CA GLN A 24 -4.58 -25.88 8.26
C GLN A 24 -5.63 -24.85 8.70
N PHE A 25 -6.92 -25.23 8.64
CA PHE A 25 -8.04 -24.40 9.09
C PHE A 25 -8.03 -24.11 10.61
N ILE A 26 -7.72 -25.11 11.46
CA ILE A 26 -7.74 -24.96 12.93
C ILE A 26 -6.53 -24.16 13.47
N ARG A 27 -5.42 -24.10 12.72
CA ARG A 27 -4.17 -23.46 13.21
C ARG A 27 -4.20 -21.92 13.14
N ASN A 28 -5.04 -21.34 12.28
CA ASN A 28 -5.11 -19.88 12.07
C ASN A 28 -6.22 -19.20 12.88
N THR A 29 -7.27 -19.93 13.30
CA THR A 29 -8.31 -19.40 14.20
C THR A 29 -7.77 -19.07 15.60
N PHE A 30 -6.64 -19.67 16.00
CA PHE A 30 -6.08 -19.53 17.35
C PHE A 30 -5.23 -18.28 17.58
N TYR A 31 -4.94 -17.46 16.55
CA TYR A 31 -4.16 -16.22 16.68
C TYR A 31 -4.99 -14.93 16.67
N GLY A 32 -6.32 -15.04 16.48
CA GLY A 32 -7.24 -13.90 16.50
C GLY A 32 -7.84 -13.57 17.88
N ALA A 33 -7.57 -14.36 18.91
CA ALA A 33 -8.13 -14.15 20.25
C ALA A 33 -7.19 -14.70 21.32
N ILE A 34 -6.36 -13.82 21.90
CA ILE A 34 -5.90 -13.81 23.30
C ILE A 34 -4.99 -12.56 23.44
N GLY A 35 -5.39 -11.63 24.30
CA GLY A 35 -4.56 -10.46 24.60
C GLY A 35 -5.23 -9.29 25.32
N SER A 36 -6.39 -9.45 25.96
CA SER A 36 -6.90 -8.47 26.92
C SER A 36 -6.37 -8.79 28.32
N ALA A 37 -5.38 -8.02 28.80
CA ALA A 37 -5.35 -7.47 30.16
C ALA A 37 -4.03 -6.74 30.49
N THR A 38 -4.20 -5.57 31.10
CA THR A 38 -3.31 -4.80 32.00
C THR A 38 -2.13 -3.98 31.46
N GLY A 39 -2.20 -2.68 31.76
CA GLY A 39 -1.03 -1.86 32.12
C GLY A 39 -0.86 -0.59 31.28
N ALA A 40 -1.22 0.55 31.85
CA ALA A 40 -1.02 1.88 31.27
C ALA A 40 0.47 2.18 30.99
N LEU A 41 0.71 2.89 29.87
CA LEU A 41 1.73 3.92 29.57
C LEU A 41 2.24 3.80 28.11
N GLY A 42 2.12 4.88 27.33
CA GLY A 42 3.03 5.18 26.21
C GLY A 42 2.47 5.05 24.79
N VAL A 43 2.01 6.18 24.25
CA VAL A 43 1.80 6.41 22.81
C VAL A 43 3.15 6.76 22.20
N HIS A 44 3.91 5.82 21.58
CA HIS A 44 5.23 6.18 21.04
C HIS A 44 5.84 5.22 19.99
N HIS A 45 5.40 5.29 18.72
CA HIS A 45 6.30 4.82 17.65
C HIS A 45 6.25 5.53 16.30
N LEU A 46 5.14 6.17 15.91
CA LEU A 46 5.17 7.20 14.85
C LEU A 46 5.69 8.57 15.38
N LEU A 47 5.80 8.71 16.70
CA LEU A 47 6.16 9.93 17.44
C LEU A 47 7.50 9.85 18.20
N GLU A 48 8.23 8.73 18.14
CA GLU A 48 9.51 8.56 18.87
C GLU A 48 10.76 8.74 17.97
N SER A 49 10.56 9.06 16.69
CA SER A 49 11.59 9.71 15.87
C SER A 49 12.03 11.07 16.43
N ARG A 50 11.31 11.61 17.41
CA ARG A 50 11.61 12.86 18.13
C ARG A 50 13.05 12.96 18.68
N ASN A 51 13.76 11.84 18.88
CA ASN A 51 15.15 11.86 19.36
C ASN A 51 16.22 11.52 18.31
N THR A 52 15.84 11.07 17.12
CA THR A 52 16.77 11.13 15.98
C THR A 52 16.46 12.41 15.23
N GLN A 53 17.08 13.52 15.64
CA GLN A 53 17.10 14.70 14.79
C GLN A 53 17.49 14.24 13.39
N PRO A 54 16.71 14.56 12.34
CA PRO A 54 17.22 14.41 10.98
C PRO A 54 18.57 15.13 10.97
N PRO A 55 19.62 14.52 10.38
CA PRO A 55 20.95 15.09 10.40
C PRO A 55 20.84 16.56 10.01
N LYS A 56 21.17 17.46 10.95
CA LYS A 56 21.05 18.91 10.71
C LYS A 56 21.74 19.21 9.39
N SER A 57 20.96 19.70 8.43
CA SER A 57 21.45 20.24 7.17
C SER A 57 22.43 21.37 7.49
N THR A 58 23.70 21.03 7.63
CA THR A 58 24.77 22.00 7.74
C THR A 58 25.02 22.54 6.34
N THR A 59 24.50 23.74 6.08
CA THR A 59 24.97 24.72 5.10
C THR A 59 25.68 24.17 3.86
N GLU A 60 24.97 24.18 2.73
CA GLU A 60 25.52 24.34 1.37
C GLU A 60 26.63 23.38 0.90
N LYS A 61 26.76 22.18 1.46
CA LYS A 61 27.31 21.10 0.64
C LYS A 61 26.21 20.64 -0.29
N LYS A 62 26.32 20.98 -1.58
CA LYS A 62 25.62 20.28 -2.67
C LYS A 62 25.68 18.80 -2.34
N SER A 63 24.55 18.24 -1.90
CA SER A 63 24.49 16.84 -1.55
C SER A 63 24.88 16.07 -2.81
N ASN A 64 25.92 15.23 -2.73
CA ASN A 64 26.25 14.30 -3.83
C ASN A 64 25.19 13.18 -3.98
N SER A 65 23.99 13.35 -3.40
CA SER A 65 22.89 12.44 -3.59
C SER A 65 22.44 12.49 -5.05
N PRO A 66 22.14 11.33 -5.66
CA PRO A 66 21.53 11.31 -6.99
C PRO A 66 20.18 12.06 -6.96
N PRO A 67 19.77 12.67 -8.09
CA PRO A 67 18.47 13.30 -8.18
C PRO A 67 17.37 12.26 -7.89
N LEU A 68 16.36 12.66 -7.14
CA LEU A 68 15.22 11.84 -6.80
C LEU A 68 14.41 11.51 -8.06
N PHE A 69 14.12 12.51 -8.89
CA PHE A 69 13.36 12.34 -10.12
C PHE A 69 14.19 12.56 -11.38
N LYS A 70 13.78 11.93 -12.48
CA LYS A 70 14.38 12.23 -13.80
C LYS A 70 14.04 13.64 -14.28
N ASN A 71 12.90 14.18 -13.84
CA ASN A 71 12.45 15.51 -14.17
C ASN A 71 12.97 16.52 -13.14
N GLN A 72 13.69 17.54 -13.60
CA GLN A 72 14.31 18.55 -12.74
C GLN A 72 13.29 19.31 -11.88
N GLU A 73 12.14 19.70 -12.46
CA GLU A 73 11.10 20.44 -11.74
C GLU A 73 10.53 19.64 -10.57
N ALA A 74 10.27 18.34 -10.79
CA ALA A 74 9.81 17.46 -9.72
C ALA A 74 10.87 17.29 -8.61
N ASP A 75 12.16 17.27 -8.98
CA ASP A 75 13.28 17.19 -8.03
C ASP A 75 13.39 18.47 -7.18
N GLU A 76 13.25 19.64 -7.81
CA GLU A 76 13.24 20.95 -7.14
C GLU A 76 12.04 21.07 -6.18
N ILE A 77 10.83 20.70 -6.62
CA ILE A 77 9.63 20.66 -5.77
C ILE A 77 9.83 19.73 -4.56
N ALA A 78 10.43 18.57 -4.78
CA ALA A 78 10.70 17.62 -3.70
C ALA A 78 11.69 18.22 -2.69
N ALA A 79 12.79 18.81 -3.17
CA ALA A 79 13.78 19.48 -2.34
C ALA A 79 13.19 20.65 -1.52
N GLU A 80 12.36 21.49 -2.14
CA GLU A 80 11.62 22.57 -1.46
C GLU A 80 10.67 22.05 -0.37
N SER A 81 10.17 20.83 -0.53
CA SER A 81 9.28 20.15 0.41
C SER A 81 10.03 19.29 1.44
N GLU A 82 11.37 19.36 1.46
CA GLU A 82 12.26 18.50 2.27
C GLU A 82 12.02 16.99 2.00
N ILE A 83 11.57 16.63 0.80
CA ILE A 83 11.35 15.26 0.35
C ILE A 83 12.58 14.82 -0.43
N HIS A 84 13.24 13.77 0.05
CA HIS A 84 14.35 13.09 -0.61
C HIS A 84 14.01 11.60 -0.79
N ALA A 85 14.87 10.83 -1.47
CA ALA A 85 14.62 9.41 -1.72
C ALA A 85 14.32 8.63 -0.44
N GLY A 86 15.03 8.95 0.65
CA GLY A 86 14.82 8.31 1.95
C GLY A 86 13.48 8.62 2.60
N THR A 87 12.88 9.78 2.32
CA THR A 87 11.56 10.19 2.84
C THR A 87 10.47 9.19 2.49
N PHE A 88 10.51 8.58 1.30
CA PHE A 88 9.51 7.56 0.91
C PHE A 88 9.63 6.26 1.70
N PHE A 89 10.79 5.96 2.27
CA PHE A 89 11.00 4.79 3.11
C PHE A 89 10.67 5.12 4.56
N TYR A 90 11.10 6.29 5.03
CA TYR A 90 10.91 6.79 6.37
C TYR A 90 10.50 8.27 6.34
N VAL A 91 9.22 8.55 6.64
CA VAL A 91 8.64 9.89 6.48
C VAL A 91 8.80 10.68 7.80
N PRO A 92 9.57 11.78 7.83
CA PRO A 92 9.72 12.59 9.04
C PRO A 92 8.42 13.27 9.48
N GLU A 93 8.27 13.50 10.80
CA GLU A 93 7.08 14.17 11.38
C GLU A 93 6.84 15.55 10.73
N ASN A 94 7.90 16.35 10.51
CA ASN A 94 7.77 17.65 9.82
C ASN A 94 7.16 17.49 8.42
N THR A 95 7.62 16.50 7.65
CA THR A 95 7.06 16.22 6.33
C THR A 95 5.59 15.86 6.45
N VAL A 96 5.22 14.94 7.37
CA VAL A 96 3.82 14.53 7.59
C VAL A 96 2.92 15.72 7.91
N ASN A 97 3.37 16.62 8.78
CA ASN A 97 2.58 17.79 9.21
C ASN A 97 2.31 18.79 8.07
N ASN A 98 3.12 18.76 7.01
CA ASN A 98 3.03 19.67 5.88
C ASN A 98 2.26 19.08 4.68
N LEU A 99 1.89 17.80 4.71
CA LEU A 99 1.12 17.17 3.63
C LEU A 99 -0.32 17.71 3.63
N ASN A 100 -0.77 18.24 2.50
CA ASN A 100 -2.13 18.77 2.36
C ASN A 100 -2.80 18.38 1.03
N ALA A 101 -2.05 17.96 0.02
CA ALA A 101 -2.57 17.66 -1.31
C ALA A 101 -3.68 16.59 -1.38
N TYR A 102 -3.87 15.76 -0.35
CA TYR A 102 -4.99 14.83 -0.31
C TYR A 102 -6.35 15.51 -0.12
N LYS A 103 -6.38 16.75 0.36
CA LYS A 103 -7.59 17.54 0.58
C LYS A 103 -8.09 18.23 -0.68
N GLU A 104 -7.27 18.26 -1.73
CA GLU A 104 -7.64 18.86 -3.02
C GLU A 104 -8.92 18.24 -3.57
N SER A 105 -9.65 18.99 -4.40
CA SER A 105 -10.94 18.56 -4.98
C SER A 105 -10.80 17.71 -6.25
N ASP A 106 -9.63 17.74 -6.88
CA ASP A 106 -9.34 16.95 -8.07
C ASP A 106 -8.54 15.69 -7.78
N LEU A 107 -8.92 14.59 -8.42
CA LEU A 107 -8.18 13.34 -8.34
C LEU A 107 -6.80 13.52 -9.00
N LEU A 108 -5.73 13.19 -8.29
CA LEU A 108 -4.36 13.27 -8.82
C LEU A 108 -4.02 12.03 -9.66
N PRO A 109 -3.19 12.13 -10.72
CA PRO A 109 -2.99 11.05 -11.69
C PRO A 109 -1.97 10.01 -11.22
N ILE A 110 -1.79 9.86 -9.91
CA ILE A 110 -0.71 9.07 -9.32
C ILE A 110 -1.12 7.64 -8.95
N PHE A 111 -2.40 7.33 -9.13
CA PHE A 111 -3.03 6.04 -8.81
C PHE A 111 -2.97 5.09 -10.01
N PRO A 112 -3.18 3.77 -9.81
CA PRO A 112 -3.27 2.81 -10.92
C PRO A 112 -4.34 3.19 -11.95
N PRO A 113 -4.17 2.90 -13.25
CA PRO A 113 -5.15 3.16 -14.30
C PRO A 113 -6.52 2.60 -13.95
N ALA A 114 -6.58 1.36 -13.44
CA ALA A 114 -7.84 0.74 -13.03
C ALA A 114 -8.56 1.53 -11.92
N VAL A 115 -7.84 2.25 -11.06
CA VAL A 115 -8.42 3.18 -10.07
C VAL A 115 -8.85 4.49 -10.72
N LEU A 116 -8.03 5.05 -11.61
CA LEU A 116 -8.33 6.29 -12.33
C LEU A 116 -9.56 6.16 -13.26
N GLU A 117 -9.78 4.99 -13.86
CA GLU A 117 -11.00 4.69 -14.64
C GLU A 117 -12.28 4.74 -13.79
N ARG A 118 -12.15 4.57 -12.47
CA ARG A 118 -13.23 4.65 -11.50
C ARG A 118 -13.44 6.05 -10.95
N LYS A 119 -12.88 7.09 -11.59
CA LYS A 119 -13.02 8.50 -11.19
C LYS A 119 -14.45 8.90 -10.83
N LYS A 120 -15.45 8.50 -11.65
CA LYS A 120 -16.86 8.80 -11.38
C LYS A 120 -17.32 8.20 -10.06
N LEU A 121 -17.06 6.91 -9.83
CA LEU A 121 -17.39 6.22 -8.58
C LEU A 121 -16.73 6.90 -7.38
N ILE A 122 -15.44 7.23 -7.50
CA ILE A 122 -14.68 7.89 -6.43
C ILE A 122 -15.30 9.25 -6.10
N TYR A 123 -15.68 10.06 -7.09
CA TYR A 123 -16.36 11.33 -6.85
C TYR A 123 -17.75 11.19 -6.25
N ASP A 124 -18.56 10.24 -6.74
CA ASP A 124 -19.90 9.99 -6.19
C ASP A 124 -19.79 9.64 -4.70
N LEU A 125 -18.84 8.78 -4.31
CA LEU A 125 -18.57 8.43 -2.91
C LEU A 125 -17.98 9.60 -2.10
N ALA A 126 -17.07 10.38 -2.69
CA ALA A 126 -16.49 11.56 -2.06
C ALA A 126 -17.58 12.57 -1.67
N GLN A 127 -18.52 12.81 -2.59
CA GLN A 127 -19.68 13.65 -2.37
C GLN A 127 -20.61 13.06 -1.30
N GLU A 128 -21.01 11.79 -1.42
CA GLU A 128 -21.93 11.14 -0.48
C GLU A 128 -21.41 11.16 0.96
N PHE A 129 -20.12 10.88 1.17
CA PHE A 129 -19.52 10.76 2.50
C PHE A 129 -18.77 12.00 2.97
N SER A 130 -18.73 13.06 2.17
CA SER A 130 -17.95 14.27 2.43
C SER A 130 -16.51 13.92 2.84
N LEU A 131 -15.83 13.18 1.96
CA LEU A 131 -14.43 12.76 2.10
C LEU A 131 -13.63 13.22 0.88
N PRO A 132 -12.34 13.55 1.04
CA PRO A 132 -11.52 13.88 -0.12
C PRO A 132 -11.37 12.67 -1.06
N GLN A 133 -11.53 12.87 -2.37
CA GLN A 133 -11.48 11.80 -3.37
C GLN A 133 -10.11 11.12 -3.42
N ASN A 134 -9.01 11.85 -3.13
CA ASN A 134 -7.68 11.26 -3.05
C ASN A 134 -7.57 10.25 -1.88
N ILE A 135 -8.29 10.44 -0.77
CA ILE A 135 -8.35 9.45 0.32
C ILE A 135 -9.07 8.18 -0.13
N ILE A 136 -10.22 8.33 -0.81
CA ILE A 136 -11.00 7.20 -1.34
C ILE A 136 -10.18 6.41 -2.37
N ALA A 137 -9.48 7.11 -3.27
CA ALA A 137 -8.60 6.49 -4.25
C ALA A 137 -7.42 5.75 -3.59
N THR A 138 -6.86 6.28 -2.50
CA THR A 138 -5.83 5.57 -1.72
C THR A 138 -6.38 4.28 -1.08
N ILE A 139 -7.59 4.30 -0.52
CA ILE A 139 -8.23 3.06 0.00
C ILE A 139 -8.35 2.03 -1.13
N MET A 140 -9.00 2.40 -2.24
CA MET A 140 -9.17 1.48 -3.39
C MET A 140 -7.83 0.96 -3.92
N THR A 141 -6.80 1.80 -3.94
CA THR A 141 -5.47 1.41 -4.40
C THR A 141 -4.82 0.38 -3.48
N ILE A 142 -4.89 0.58 -2.16
CA ILE A 142 -4.31 -0.33 -1.18
C ILE A 142 -5.07 -1.66 -1.15
N GLU A 143 -6.41 -1.59 -1.22
CA GLU A 143 -7.28 -2.76 -1.06
C GLU A 143 -7.35 -3.66 -2.30
N SER A 144 -7.34 -3.10 -3.52
CA SER A 144 -7.51 -3.90 -4.73
C SER A 144 -6.71 -3.44 -5.93
N ALA A 145 -6.01 -2.30 -5.83
CA ALA A 145 -5.40 -1.63 -6.97
C ALA A 145 -6.36 -1.37 -8.14
N GLY A 146 -7.67 -1.27 -7.87
CA GLY A 146 -8.73 -1.08 -8.86
C GLY A 146 -9.34 -2.37 -9.42
N TYR A 147 -8.89 -3.54 -8.95
CA TYR A 147 -9.41 -4.83 -9.42
C TYR A 147 -10.78 -5.13 -8.79
N GLU A 148 -11.84 -5.13 -9.61
CA GLU A 148 -13.23 -5.28 -9.12
C GLU A 148 -13.54 -6.67 -8.57
N GLU A 149 -12.82 -7.68 -9.02
CA GLU A 149 -12.99 -9.08 -8.60
C GLU A 149 -11.90 -9.48 -7.58
N ALA A 150 -11.29 -8.51 -6.89
CA ALA A 150 -10.28 -8.82 -5.87
C ALA A 150 -10.88 -9.66 -4.74
N HIS A 151 -10.19 -10.73 -4.36
CA HIS A 151 -10.56 -11.60 -3.24
C HIS A 151 -9.35 -11.81 -2.34
N SER A 152 -9.49 -11.48 -1.05
CA SER A 152 -8.49 -11.83 -0.05
C SER A 152 -8.72 -13.23 0.50
N TRP A 153 -7.66 -13.83 1.05
CA TRP A 153 -7.75 -15.09 1.78
C TRP A 153 -8.63 -15.01 3.04
N ALA A 154 -8.81 -13.80 3.58
CA ALA A 154 -9.67 -13.51 4.71
C ALA A 154 -11.15 -13.33 4.32
N GLY A 155 -11.49 -13.46 3.02
CA GLY A 155 -12.85 -13.32 2.52
C GLY A 155 -13.27 -11.89 2.20
N ALA A 156 -12.34 -10.93 2.20
CA ALA A 156 -12.61 -9.58 1.75
C ALA A 156 -12.76 -9.54 0.22
N ILE A 157 -13.67 -8.71 -0.30
CA ILE A 157 -14.06 -8.75 -1.72
C ILE A 157 -14.18 -7.37 -2.39
N GLY A 158 -13.84 -7.31 -3.67
CA GLY A 158 -14.06 -6.16 -4.55
C GLY A 158 -13.15 -4.96 -4.31
N LEU A 159 -13.55 -3.81 -4.84
CA LEU A 159 -12.74 -2.60 -4.92
C LEU A 159 -12.24 -2.05 -3.57
N PHE A 160 -13.02 -2.19 -2.52
CA PHE A 160 -12.71 -1.66 -1.19
C PHE A 160 -12.53 -2.75 -0.13
N GLN A 161 -12.53 -4.02 -0.56
CA GLN A 161 -12.34 -5.19 0.31
C GLN A 161 -13.15 -5.13 1.63
N PRO A 162 -14.46 -4.74 1.66
CA PRO A 162 -15.24 -4.95 2.86
C PRO A 162 -15.22 -6.43 3.25
N LEU A 163 -14.89 -6.71 4.51
CA LEU A 163 -15.12 -8.01 5.11
C LEU A 163 -16.62 -8.18 5.30
N ASP A 164 -17.16 -9.27 4.79
CA ASP A 164 -18.50 -9.69 5.16
C ASP A 164 -18.38 -10.51 6.44
N ASP A 165 -18.85 -9.95 7.55
CA ASP A 165 -18.95 -10.59 8.86
C ASP A 165 -19.82 -11.87 8.84
N LYS A 166 -20.46 -12.18 7.70
CA LYS A 166 -21.19 -13.42 7.43
C LYS A 166 -20.48 -14.38 6.47
N PHE A 167 -19.24 -14.12 6.05
CA PHE A 167 -18.46 -15.02 5.19
C PHE A 167 -17.14 -15.45 5.85
N PRO A 168 -17.08 -16.66 6.43
CA PRO A 168 -15.87 -17.46 6.39
C PRO A 168 -15.61 -17.90 4.92
N PRO A 169 -14.38 -18.29 4.57
CA PRO A 169 -13.79 -18.17 3.23
C PRO A 169 -14.19 -19.26 2.23
N GLU A 170 -15.40 -19.80 2.34
CA GLU A 170 -15.94 -20.68 1.32
C GLU A 170 -17.36 -20.25 1.03
N LEU A 171 -17.76 -20.40 -0.23
CA LEU A 171 -19.14 -20.46 -0.70
C LEU A 171 -19.94 -21.52 0.09
N GLN A 172 -20.21 -21.27 1.37
CA GLN A 172 -21.05 -22.12 2.18
C GLN A 172 -22.48 -21.76 1.83
N TYR A 173 -22.97 -22.44 0.80
CA TYR A 173 -24.37 -22.78 0.67
C TYR A 173 -25.02 -22.85 2.05
N LYS A 174 -26.12 -22.12 2.28
CA LYS A 174 -26.94 -22.39 3.46
C LYS A 174 -27.23 -23.89 3.46
N LYS A 175 -27.09 -24.53 4.62
CA LYS A 175 -27.48 -25.93 4.78
C LYS A 175 -28.67 -26.00 5.72
N ASP A 176 -29.66 -26.83 5.40
CA ASP A 176 -30.78 -27.10 6.30
C ASP A 176 -30.28 -27.88 7.52
N ASN A 177 -31.18 -28.16 8.47
CA ASN A 177 -30.84 -28.93 9.67
C ASN A 177 -30.34 -30.36 9.36
N ASN A 178 -30.48 -30.83 8.12
CA ASN A 178 -30.03 -32.13 7.65
C ASN A 178 -28.72 -32.06 6.85
N GLY A 179 -28.14 -30.86 6.68
CA GLY A 179 -26.92 -30.65 5.92
C GLY A 179 -27.14 -30.46 4.40
N ASN A 180 -28.38 -30.38 3.91
CA ASN A 180 -28.67 -30.15 2.50
C ASN A 180 -28.53 -28.68 2.15
N ILE A 181 -27.91 -28.39 1.01
CA ILE A 181 -27.78 -27.04 0.45
C ILE A 181 -29.17 -26.44 0.16
N ILE A 182 -29.54 -25.34 0.81
CA ILE A 182 -30.83 -24.62 0.69
C ILE A 182 -30.74 -23.36 -0.18
N ASP A 183 -29.59 -22.67 -0.22
CA ASP A 183 -29.37 -21.60 -1.19
C ASP A 183 -28.98 -22.28 -2.51
N THR A 184 -29.67 -22.00 -3.63
CA THR A 184 -29.19 -22.48 -4.93
C THR A 184 -27.84 -21.81 -5.25
N PRO A 185 -26.95 -22.47 -6.02
CA PRO A 185 -25.74 -21.82 -6.53
C PRO A 185 -26.03 -20.44 -7.14
N ASP A 186 -27.16 -20.32 -7.84
CA ASP A 186 -27.60 -19.08 -8.49
C ASP A 186 -27.92 -17.95 -7.50
N GLU A 187 -28.52 -18.24 -6.33
CA GLU A 187 -28.83 -17.21 -5.32
C GLU A 187 -27.57 -16.73 -4.59
N ALA A 188 -26.63 -17.63 -4.30
CA ALA A 188 -25.36 -17.28 -3.69
C ALA A 188 -24.50 -16.44 -4.65
N GLU A 189 -24.43 -16.86 -5.91
CA GLU A 189 -23.73 -16.11 -6.96
C GLU A 189 -24.36 -14.73 -7.19
N LYS A 190 -25.70 -14.64 -7.21
CA LYS A 190 -26.41 -13.36 -7.33
C LYS A 190 -26.08 -12.41 -6.17
N LYS A 191 -26.07 -12.90 -4.92
CA LYS A 191 -25.69 -12.09 -3.75
C LYS A 191 -24.24 -11.64 -3.84
N LEU A 192 -23.33 -12.50 -4.29
CA LEU A 192 -21.93 -12.14 -4.49
C LEU A 192 -21.77 -11.05 -5.56
N ARG A 193 -22.40 -11.22 -6.73
CA ARG A 193 -22.40 -10.23 -7.81
C ARG A 193 -22.95 -8.87 -7.35
N GLN A 194 -23.99 -8.87 -6.53
CA GLN A 194 -24.52 -7.63 -5.94
C GLN A 194 -23.52 -6.92 -5.01
N LYS A 195 -22.69 -7.67 -4.29
CA LYS A 195 -21.65 -7.10 -3.40
C LYS A 195 -20.38 -6.69 -4.12
N LEU A 196 -20.11 -7.30 -5.28
CA LEU A 196 -19.06 -6.91 -6.19
C LEU A 196 -19.47 -5.74 -7.08
N GLU A 197 -20.76 -5.38 -7.14
CA GLU A 197 -21.21 -4.20 -7.83
C GLU A 197 -20.45 -2.97 -7.29
N PRO A 198 -19.69 -2.26 -8.14
CA PRO A 198 -18.69 -1.29 -7.69
C PRO A 198 -19.23 -0.20 -6.76
N TYR A 199 -20.43 0.33 -7.03
CA TYR A 199 -21.02 1.36 -6.18
C TYR A 199 -21.44 0.81 -4.82
N THR A 200 -22.10 -0.35 -4.78
CA THR A 200 -22.50 -1.03 -3.54
C THR A 200 -21.29 -1.43 -2.70
N ASN A 201 -20.24 -1.97 -3.35
CA ASN A 201 -18.97 -2.32 -2.70
C ASN A 201 -18.32 -1.07 -2.09
N GLY A 202 -18.17 -0.01 -2.88
CA GLY A 202 -17.55 1.24 -2.44
C GLY A 202 -18.34 1.96 -1.37
N ARG A 203 -19.67 2.00 -1.46
CA ARG A 203 -20.53 2.57 -0.43
C ARG A 203 -20.40 1.81 0.89
N THR A 204 -20.27 0.48 0.84
CA THR A 204 -20.09 -0.35 2.04
C THR A 204 -18.74 -0.05 2.70
N GLY A 205 -17.64 -0.13 1.95
CA GLY A 205 -16.29 0.16 2.47
C GLY A 205 -16.15 1.60 2.97
N ILE A 206 -16.53 2.59 2.16
CA ILE A 206 -16.39 3.99 2.54
C ILE A 206 -17.32 4.39 3.69
N SER A 207 -18.52 3.80 3.80
CA SER A 207 -19.37 3.99 4.97
C SER A 207 -18.70 3.49 6.25
N TYR A 208 -18.10 2.29 6.22
CA TYR A 208 -17.35 1.76 7.36
C TYR A 208 -16.18 2.66 7.74
N PHE A 209 -15.37 3.08 6.75
CA PHE A 209 -14.26 4.01 6.98
C PHE A 209 -14.74 5.33 7.60
N LYS A 210 -15.77 5.96 7.02
CA LYS A 210 -16.28 7.27 7.43
C LYS A 210 -16.96 7.25 8.80
N ASN A 211 -17.78 6.24 9.05
CA ASN A 211 -18.70 6.23 10.18
C ASN A 211 -18.14 5.47 11.40
N ILE A 212 -17.16 4.58 11.19
CA ILE A 212 -16.55 3.78 12.26
C ILE A 212 -15.08 4.13 12.44
N CYS A 213 -14.27 3.97 11.39
CA CYS A 213 -12.80 4.07 11.52
C CYS A 213 -12.34 5.50 11.81
N LEU A 214 -12.82 6.48 11.05
CA LEU A 214 -12.40 7.87 11.17
C LEU A 214 -12.81 8.52 12.51
N PRO A 215 -14.04 8.33 13.03
CA PRO A 215 -14.42 8.85 14.34
C PRO A 215 -13.59 8.27 15.49
N VAL A 216 -13.35 6.95 15.48
CA VAL A 216 -12.51 6.32 16.51
C VAL A 216 -11.07 6.83 16.42
N SER A 217 -10.52 6.91 15.21
CA SER A 217 -9.18 7.47 15.01
C SER A 217 -9.05 8.91 15.55
N ARG A 218 -10.03 9.77 15.29
CA ARG A 218 -10.07 11.15 15.82
C ARG A 218 -10.11 11.18 17.34
N SER A 219 -10.89 10.29 17.96
CA SER A 219 -11.01 10.19 19.42
C SER A 219 -9.69 9.73 20.05
N GLU A 220 -9.07 8.69 19.50
CA GLU A 220 -7.83 8.10 20.03
C GLU A 220 -6.58 8.95 19.72
N ASN A 221 -6.69 9.92 18.81
CA ASN A 221 -5.57 10.78 18.38
C ASN A 221 -5.96 12.27 18.45
N ALA A 222 -6.66 12.65 19.53
CA ALA A 222 -7.24 13.99 19.73
C ALA A 222 -6.20 15.13 19.79
N ASP A 223 -4.92 14.81 19.98
CA ASP A 223 -3.81 15.78 19.96
C ASP A 223 -3.52 16.32 18.55
N TYR A 224 -4.07 15.70 17.51
CA TYR A 224 -3.95 16.15 16.12
C TYR A 224 -5.23 16.82 15.62
N PRO A 225 -5.13 17.77 14.67
CA PRO A 225 -6.30 18.26 13.94
C PRO A 225 -7.13 17.10 13.35
N PRO A 226 -8.48 17.19 13.33
CA PRO A 226 -9.34 16.09 12.86
C PRO A 226 -9.14 15.65 11.41
N ASP A 227 -8.48 16.48 10.61
CA ASP A 227 -8.14 16.26 9.22
C ASP A 227 -6.63 16.00 9.02
N HIS A 228 -5.83 15.86 10.09
CA HIS A 228 -4.40 15.62 10.01
C HIS A 228 -4.05 14.26 9.36
N PRO A 229 -2.95 14.14 8.59
CA PRO A 229 -2.53 12.87 7.98
C PRO A 229 -2.44 11.68 8.95
N VAL A 230 -1.96 11.91 10.17
CA VAL A 230 -1.86 10.85 11.20
C VAL A 230 -3.25 10.30 11.56
N VAL A 231 -4.27 11.15 11.65
CA VAL A 231 -5.66 10.72 11.92
C VAL A 231 -6.16 9.82 10.79
N PHE A 232 -5.89 10.17 9.53
CA PHE A 232 -6.25 9.29 8.42
C PHE A 232 -5.44 7.98 8.44
N ALA A 233 -4.13 8.02 8.67
CA ALA A 233 -3.31 6.81 8.77
C ALA A 233 -3.83 5.83 9.84
N ARG A 234 -4.24 6.36 11.00
CA ARG A 234 -4.87 5.58 12.08
C ARG A 234 -6.28 5.10 11.73
N ALA A 235 -7.01 5.81 10.87
CA ALA A 235 -8.25 5.30 10.31
C ALA A 235 -8.01 4.13 9.34
N PHE A 236 -6.92 4.13 8.56
CA PHE A 236 -6.53 2.98 7.73
C PHE A 236 -6.12 1.76 8.58
N VAL A 237 -5.42 1.98 9.70
CA VAL A 237 -5.17 0.93 10.72
C VAL A 237 -6.48 0.32 11.19
N SER A 238 -7.46 1.18 11.55
CA SER A 238 -8.79 0.73 11.96
C SER A 238 -9.57 0.04 10.85
N TYR A 239 -9.36 0.42 9.59
CA TYR A 239 -10.03 -0.18 8.45
C TYR A 239 -9.58 -1.63 8.26
N ASN A 240 -8.26 -1.85 8.30
CA ASN A 240 -7.63 -3.17 8.12
C ASN A 240 -7.81 -4.09 9.34
N ALA A 241 -7.56 -3.60 10.56
CA ALA A 241 -7.52 -4.43 11.76
C ALA A 241 -8.76 -4.32 12.66
N GLY A 242 -9.67 -3.40 12.36
CA GLY A 242 -10.83 -3.08 13.18
C GLY A 242 -10.63 -1.89 14.12
N PRO A 243 -11.72 -1.28 14.63
CA PRO A 243 -11.69 -0.01 15.37
C PRO A 243 -10.86 -0.06 16.66
N GLY A 244 -10.76 -1.20 17.32
CA GLY A 244 -9.96 -1.35 18.54
C GLY A 244 -8.46 -1.09 18.37
N PHE A 245 -7.95 -1.08 17.13
CA PHE A 245 -6.53 -0.85 16.85
C PHE A 245 -6.18 0.61 16.55
N ALA A 246 -7.15 1.52 16.40
CA ALA A 246 -6.88 2.90 16.05
C ALA A 246 -6.00 3.65 17.08
N GLY A 247 -6.18 3.34 18.37
CA GLY A 247 -5.40 3.91 19.49
C GLY A 247 -4.24 3.02 19.96
N ALA A 248 -4.05 1.84 19.38
CA ALA A 248 -2.98 0.95 19.81
C ALA A 248 -1.58 1.54 19.50
N PRO A 249 -0.58 1.34 20.38
CA PRO A 249 0.81 1.67 20.07
C PRO A 249 1.23 1.01 18.74
N PHE A 250 1.95 1.76 17.91
CA PHE A 250 2.20 1.35 16.53
C PHE A 250 3.05 0.07 16.45
N GLU A 251 4.04 -0.05 17.33
CA GLU A 251 4.89 -1.23 17.53
C GLU A 251 4.11 -2.49 17.95
N ASN A 252 2.93 -2.32 18.54
CA ASN A 252 2.07 -3.42 18.99
C ASN A 252 1.06 -3.84 17.92
N LEU A 253 0.96 -3.12 16.80
CA LEU A 253 0.09 -3.50 15.70
C LEU A 253 0.64 -4.73 14.96
N PRO A 254 -0.22 -5.56 14.35
CA PRO A 254 0.24 -6.59 13.42
C PRO A 254 1.07 -5.97 12.28
N PRO A 255 2.12 -6.66 11.77
CA PRO A 255 2.98 -6.13 10.72
C PRO A 255 2.23 -5.64 9.47
N GLU A 256 1.22 -6.37 9.03
CA GLU A 256 0.37 -5.97 7.90
C GLU A 256 -0.31 -4.63 8.18
N THR A 257 -0.90 -4.46 9.36
CA THR A 257 -1.58 -3.23 9.77
C THR A 257 -0.64 -2.04 9.89
N GLN A 258 0.61 -2.25 10.33
CA GLN A 258 1.64 -1.20 10.33
C GLN A 258 1.94 -0.72 8.90
N LEU A 259 2.05 -1.67 7.95
CA LEU A 259 2.27 -1.33 6.54
C LEU A 259 1.13 -0.49 5.97
N TYR A 260 -0.14 -0.77 6.31
CA TYR A 260 -1.28 0.03 5.83
C TYR A 260 -1.13 1.53 6.16
N ALA A 261 -0.73 1.85 7.38
CA ALA A 261 -0.48 3.23 7.79
C ALA A 261 0.69 3.86 7.02
N ASP A 262 1.82 3.14 6.92
CA ASP A 262 3.01 3.60 6.21
C ASP A 262 2.70 3.87 4.73
N HIS A 263 1.97 2.96 4.08
CA HIS A 263 1.61 3.10 2.67
C HIS A 263 0.69 4.28 2.44
N PHE A 264 -0.30 4.49 3.30
CA PHE A 264 -1.14 5.68 3.24
C PHE A 264 -0.29 6.96 3.25
N ILE A 265 0.62 7.12 4.21
CA ILE A 265 1.47 8.33 4.29
C ILE A 265 2.38 8.44 3.05
N ARG A 266 2.94 7.34 2.54
CA ARG A 266 3.76 7.35 1.31
C ARG A 266 2.98 7.83 0.08
N PHE A 267 1.70 7.49 -0.03
CA PHE A 267 0.84 8.07 -1.06
C PHE A 267 0.72 9.57 -0.89
N LEU A 268 0.49 10.05 0.34
CA LEU A 268 0.38 11.48 0.61
C LEU A 268 1.64 12.26 0.22
N VAL A 269 2.84 11.71 0.49
CA VAL A 269 4.10 12.33 0.05
C VAL A 269 4.14 12.48 -1.48
N THR A 270 3.65 11.49 -2.23
CA THR A 270 3.62 11.62 -3.69
C THR A 270 2.52 12.58 -4.16
N LEU A 271 1.35 12.57 -3.51
CA LEU A 271 0.26 13.51 -3.82
C LEU A 271 0.74 14.96 -3.69
N GLU A 272 1.55 15.26 -2.68
CA GLU A 272 2.08 16.60 -2.43
C GLU A 272 2.92 17.11 -3.60
N ILE A 273 3.83 16.28 -4.13
CA ILE A 273 4.68 16.65 -5.28
C ILE A 273 3.82 16.76 -6.54
N ALA A 274 2.88 15.83 -6.74
CA ALA A 274 1.98 15.81 -7.88
C ALA A 274 1.10 17.07 -7.96
N GLN A 275 0.57 17.51 -6.81
CA GLN A 275 -0.25 18.72 -6.72
C GLN A 275 0.56 19.96 -7.07
N LYS A 276 1.78 20.10 -6.52
CA LYS A 276 2.66 21.23 -6.85
C LYS A 276 3.05 21.26 -8.33
N LEU A 277 3.26 20.11 -8.96
CA LEU A 277 3.47 20.03 -10.42
C LEU A 277 2.22 20.51 -11.18
N ARG A 278 1.02 20.10 -10.75
CA ARG A 278 -0.25 20.55 -11.34
C ARG A 278 -0.42 22.07 -11.23
N GLU A 279 -0.10 22.66 -10.08
CA GLU A 279 -0.13 24.10 -9.85
C GLU A 279 0.83 24.87 -10.76
N LYS A 280 1.93 24.24 -11.18
CA LYS A 280 2.85 24.76 -12.21
C LYS A 280 2.37 24.52 -13.65
N GLY A 281 1.15 24.01 -13.83
CA GLY A 281 0.50 23.84 -15.14
C GLY A 281 0.82 22.51 -15.83
N TYR A 282 1.35 21.52 -15.12
CA TYR A 282 1.58 20.19 -15.70
C TYR A 282 0.24 19.47 -15.90
N SER A 283 0.05 18.91 -17.09
CA SER A 283 -1.06 17.98 -17.37
C SER A 283 -0.86 16.64 -16.66
N ASP A 284 -1.94 15.86 -16.50
CA ASP A 284 -1.90 14.57 -15.83
C ASP A 284 -0.81 13.61 -16.39
N PRO A 285 -0.65 13.43 -17.72
CA PRO A 285 0.46 12.62 -18.26
C PRO A 285 1.85 13.21 -17.99
N GLN A 286 1.99 14.54 -17.96
CA GLN A 286 3.26 15.19 -17.63
C GLN A 286 3.63 14.96 -16.17
N ILE A 287 2.65 14.99 -15.24
CA ILE A 287 2.86 14.69 -13.82
C ILE A 287 3.34 13.24 -13.66
N VAL A 288 2.64 12.27 -14.27
CA VAL A 288 3.03 10.84 -14.22
C VAL A 288 4.45 10.63 -14.74
N ASN A 289 4.80 11.29 -15.85
CA ASN A 289 6.14 11.19 -16.41
C ASN A 289 7.19 11.88 -15.53
N ALA A 290 6.86 13.02 -14.91
CA ALA A 290 7.77 13.77 -14.06
C ALA A 290 8.13 13.02 -12.77
N LEU A 291 7.20 12.23 -12.23
CA LEU A 291 7.38 11.43 -11.01
C LEU A 291 8.13 10.10 -11.23
N ARG A 292 8.72 9.88 -12.41
CA ARG A 292 9.60 8.73 -12.66
C ARG A 292 10.92 8.88 -11.93
N SER A 293 11.30 7.85 -11.15
CA SER A 293 12.46 7.87 -10.28
C SER A 293 13.25 6.55 -10.37
N ASN A 294 14.40 6.57 -11.02
CA ASN A 294 15.32 5.42 -10.98
C ASN A 294 15.83 5.16 -9.56
N GLU A 295 15.99 6.23 -8.76
CA GLU A 295 16.52 6.16 -7.40
C GLU A 295 15.56 5.42 -6.46
N VAL A 296 14.27 5.80 -6.44
CA VAL A 296 13.27 5.09 -5.64
C VAL A 296 13.07 3.67 -6.15
N ASP A 297 13.13 3.46 -7.47
CA ASP A 297 12.98 2.12 -8.06
C ASP A 297 14.10 1.18 -7.65
N ALA A 298 15.34 1.65 -7.66
CA ALA A 298 16.49 0.89 -7.21
C ALA A 298 16.37 0.51 -5.72
N ARG A 299 15.93 1.45 -4.87
CA ARG A 299 15.72 1.19 -3.43
C ARG A 299 14.56 0.23 -3.17
N ALA A 300 13.44 0.40 -3.88
CA ALA A 300 12.29 -0.50 -3.78
C ALA A 300 12.65 -1.92 -4.25
N PHE A 301 13.41 -2.04 -5.34
CA PHE A 301 13.94 -3.31 -5.82
C PHE A 301 14.83 -3.97 -4.77
N ALA A 302 15.77 -3.24 -4.17
CA ALA A 302 16.63 -3.75 -3.11
C ALA A 302 15.83 -4.23 -1.89
N LEU A 303 14.78 -3.51 -1.50
CA LEU A 303 13.87 -3.91 -0.43
C LEU A 303 13.15 -5.23 -0.74
N ASN A 304 12.61 -5.36 -1.96
CA ASN A 304 11.96 -6.60 -2.41
C ASN A 304 12.93 -7.78 -2.36
N GLN A 305 14.13 -7.63 -2.92
CA GLN A 305 15.14 -8.69 -2.92
C GLN A 305 15.57 -9.09 -1.48
N TYR A 306 15.64 -8.12 -0.56
CA TYR A 306 15.88 -8.40 0.85
C TYR A 306 14.77 -9.25 1.47
N ILE A 307 13.51 -8.89 1.22
CA ILE A 307 12.33 -9.62 1.74
C ILE A 307 12.27 -11.04 1.18
N GLU A 308 12.50 -11.23 -0.12
CA GLU A 308 12.50 -12.56 -0.74
C GLU A 308 13.62 -13.47 -0.22
N ARG A 309 14.80 -12.91 0.07
CA ARG A 309 15.87 -13.66 0.75
C ARG A 309 15.44 -14.08 2.15
N LYS A 310 14.86 -13.17 2.94
CA LYS A 310 14.38 -13.48 4.29
C LYS A 310 13.28 -14.54 4.30
N ARG A 311 12.40 -14.52 3.30
CA ARG A 311 11.38 -15.53 3.07
C ARG A 311 12.01 -16.90 2.78
N THR A 312 13.01 -16.94 1.90
CA THR A 312 13.70 -18.18 1.53
C THR A 312 14.55 -18.75 2.67
N GLU A 313 15.20 -17.91 3.47
CA GLU A 313 16.03 -18.31 4.62
C GLU A 313 15.21 -19.00 5.72
N LYS A 314 14.00 -18.51 6.01
CA LYS A 314 13.20 -18.97 7.16
C LYS A 314 12.25 -20.11 6.84
N SER A 315 11.91 -20.33 5.57
CA SER A 315 11.03 -21.44 5.21
C SER A 315 11.30 -21.96 3.81
N PRO A 316 11.99 -23.10 3.69
CA PRO A 316 12.04 -23.86 2.45
C PRO A 316 10.64 -24.26 1.95
N ASN A 317 9.65 -24.28 2.85
CA ASN A 317 8.29 -24.75 2.63
C ASN A 317 7.28 -23.60 2.52
N LYS A 318 7.56 -22.56 1.71
CA LYS A 318 6.68 -21.54 1.05
C LYS A 318 5.38 -20.97 1.71
N ASN A 319 4.95 -21.38 2.89
CA ASN A 319 3.55 -21.24 3.34
C ASN A 319 3.34 -20.51 4.69
N GLU A 320 4.35 -19.88 5.30
CA GLU A 320 4.09 -18.94 6.40
C GLU A 320 4.65 -17.54 6.04
N GLN A 321 4.15 -16.49 6.67
CA GLN A 321 4.70 -15.14 6.55
C GLN A 321 5.90 -15.03 7.50
N TYR A 322 7.09 -14.62 7.02
CA TYR A 322 8.32 -14.88 7.79
C TYR A 322 9.28 -13.71 8.03
N PHE A 323 9.10 -12.53 7.43
CA PHE A 323 9.87 -11.37 7.88
C PHE A 323 9.15 -10.71 9.07
N THR A 324 9.89 -10.36 10.13
CA THR A 324 9.31 -9.56 11.21
C THR A 324 9.22 -8.11 10.76
N TYR A 325 8.29 -7.35 11.33
CA TYR A 325 8.24 -5.91 11.07
C TYR A 325 9.56 -5.21 11.44
N GLN A 326 10.27 -5.72 12.45
CA GLN A 326 11.59 -5.22 12.83
C GLN A 326 12.64 -5.41 11.73
N GLU A 327 12.66 -6.57 11.05
CA GLU A 327 13.55 -6.83 9.91
C GLU A 327 13.21 -5.90 8.74
N TYR A 328 11.91 -5.74 8.46
CA TYR A 328 11.42 -4.77 7.48
C TYR A 328 11.88 -3.34 7.81
N ASN A 329 11.62 -2.87 9.04
CA ASN A 329 11.98 -1.54 9.49
C ASN A 329 13.51 -1.32 9.47
N THR A 330 14.30 -2.36 9.76
CA THR A 330 15.77 -2.30 9.63
C THR A 330 16.19 -2.05 8.19
N ALA A 331 15.62 -2.79 7.23
CA ALA A 331 15.91 -2.60 5.81
C ALA A 331 15.43 -1.24 5.28
N VAL A 332 14.24 -0.81 5.68
CA VAL A 332 13.66 0.50 5.34
C VAL A 332 14.50 1.64 5.89
N LYS A 333 14.91 1.59 7.16
CA LYS A 333 15.79 2.60 7.78
C LYS A 333 17.15 2.66 7.09
N ALA A 334 17.73 1.51 6.76
CA ALA A 334 18.93 1.49 5.94
C ALA A 334 18.65 2.22 4.63
N LEU A 335 17.66 1.78 3.85
CA LEU A 335 17.28 2.38 2.57
C LEU A 335 16.79 3.83 2.66
N ALA A 336 16.61 4.40 3.86
CA ALA A 336 16.32 5.82 4.04
C ALA A 336 17.58 6.70 4.07
N GLU A 337 18.79 6.12 4.16
CA GLU A 337 20.03 6.91 4.22
C GLU A 337 20.34 7.59 2.87
N ASN A 338 20.81 8.83 2.92
CA ASN A 338 21.03 9.66 1.73
C ASN A 338 22.24 9.22 0.87
N ASN A 339 23.15 8.38 1.40
CA ASN A 339 24.39 7.99 0.73
C ASN A 339 24.52 6.47 0.61
N ILE A 340 23.61 5.83 -0.13
CA ILE A 340 23.66 4.39 -0.41
C ILE A 340 24.96 4.01 -1.14
N SER A 341 25.51 4.89 -1.98
CA SER A 341 26.78 4.66 -2.69
C SER A 341 27.97 4.37 -1.76
N SER A 342 27.94 4.88 -0.52
CA SER A 342 28.99 4.61 0.47
C SER A 342 28.95 3.19 1.04
N TRP A 343 27.92 2.41 0.74
CA TRP A 343 27.71 1.11 1.38
C TRP A 343 28.45 -0.06 0.74
N LYS A 344 29.13 0.16 -0.40
CA LYS A 344 29.90 -0.89 -1.10
C LYS A 344 30.83 -1.66 -0.17
N GLU A 345 31.41 -0.97 0.81
CA GLU A 345 32.37 -1.54 1.78
C GLU A 345 31.81 -1.56 3.22
N ASN A 346 30.49 -1.46 3.40
CA ASN A 346 29.89 -1.39 4.75
C ASN A 346 30.15 -2.70 5.53
N PRO A 347 30.53 -2.67 6.82
CA PRO A 347 30.69 -3.89 7.61
C PRO A 347 29.37 -4.65 7.84
N ASP A 348 28.22 -3.96 7.83
CA ASP A 348 26.89 -4.56 7.98
C ASP A 348 26.48 -5.35 6.73
N PRO A 349 26.28 -6.68 6.83
CA PRO A 349 25.86 -7.50 5.69
C PRO A 349 24.49 -7.10 5.11
N THR A 350 23.58 -6.56 5.91
CA THR A 350 22.27 -6.08 5.44
C THR A 350 22.47 -4.94 4.46
N LYS A 351 23.23 -3.91 4.85
CA LYS A 351 23.53 -2.75 3.99
C LYS A 351 24.29 -3.15 2.73
N ARG A 352 25.28 -4.05 2.83
CA ARG A 352 26.01 -4.55 1.64
C ARG A 352 25.09 -5.25 0.64
N ASN A 353 24.22 -6.13 1.12
CA ASN A 353 23.30 -6.87 0.26
C ASN A 353 22.26 -5.94 -0.39
N LEU A 354 21.70 -5.00 0.37
CA LEU A 354 20.81 -3.96 -0.16
C LEU A 354 21.51 -3.12 -1.24
N HIS A 355 22.75 -2.67 -0.97
CA HIS A 355 23.54 -1.92 -1.94
C HIS A 355 23.78 -2.71 -3.23
N LYS A 356 24.13 -4.00 -3.11
CA LYS A 356 24.36 -4.87 -4.29
C LYS A 356 23.11 -4.97 -5.17
N ASP A 357 21.93 -5.14 -4.58
CA ASP A 357 20.69 -5.21 -5.35
C ASP A 357 20.30 -3.87 -5.96
N TYR A 358 20.54 -2.78 -5.22
CA TYR A 358 20.38 -1.41 -5.70
C TYR A 358 21.25 -1.14 -6.95
N GLU A 359 22.55 -1.45 -6.89
CA GLU A 359 23.47 -1.29 -8.04
C GLU A 359 23.06 -2.18 -9.21
N LYS A 360 22.68 -3.43 -8.93
CA LYS A 360 22.18 -4.37 -9.95
C LYS A 360 20.97 -3.81 -10.71
N TYR A 361 20.06 -3.13 -10.02
CA TYR A 361 18.93 -2.46 -10.67
C TYR A 361 19.42 -1.29 -11.54
N LEU A 362 20.33 -0.46 -11.05
CA LEU A 362 20.85 0.68 -11.82
C LEU A 362 21.63 0.25 -13.08
N GLU A 363 22.38 -0.85 -13.01
CA GLU A 363 23.07 -1.43 -14.17
C GLU A 363 22.10 -1.92 -15.25
N LYS A 364 20.97 -2.51 -14.82
CA LYS A 364 19.95 -3.05 -15.72
C LYS A 364 18.56 -2.92 -15.11
N PRO A 365 17.88 -1.77 -15.32
CA PRO A 365 16.54 -1.55 -14.79
C PRO A 365 15.59 -2.65 -15.27
N VAL A 366 15.07 -3.44 -14.32
CA VAL A 366 14.21 -4.59 -14.62
C VAL A 366 12.74 -4.20 -14.82
N TYR A 367 12.35 -3.04 -14.32
CA TYR A 367 11.06 -2.41 -14.56
C TYR A 367 11.21 -0.89 -14.43
N GLU A 368 10.60 -0.12 -15.34
CA GLU A 368 10.35 1.31 -15.14
C GLU A 368 8.84 1.45 -14.99
N LEU A 369 8.37 1.26 -13.76
CA LEU A 369 6.96 1.30 -13.45
C LEU A 369 6.52 2.78 -13.45
N PRO A 370 5.57 3.21 -14.31
CA PRO A 370 5.04 4.57 -14.33
C PRO A 370 4.11 4.87 -13.13
N LEU A 371 4.41 4.28 -11.97
CA LEU A 371 3.66 4.41 -10.73
C LEU A 371 4.18 5.59 -9.91
N SER A 372 3.39 6.10 -8.98
CA SER A 372 3.93 6.94 -7.91
C SER A 372 5.02 6.21 -7.10
N PRO A 373 6.08 6.91 -6.66
CA PRO A 373 7.04 6.37 -5.69
C PRO A 373 6.41 5.62 -4.51
N GLY A 374 5.33 6.15 -3.92
CA GLY A 374 4.62 5.49 -2.82
C GLY A 374 4.00 4.13 -3.19
N LEU A 375 3.40 4.03 -4.38
CA LEU A 375 2.84 2.79 -4.91
C LEU A 375 3.93 1.76 -5.25
N ARG A 376 5.12 2.20 -5.69
CA ARG A 376 6.23 1.30 -6.03
C ARG A 376 6.74 0.53 -4.82
N ILE A 377 6.88 1.21 -3.68
CA ILE A 377 7.26 0.54 -2.44
C ILE A 377 6.19 -0.49 -2.06
N TRP A 378 4.89 -0.19 -2.22
CA TRP A 378 3.82 -1.17 -1.99
C TRP A 378 3.94 -2.41 -2.88
N THR A 379 4.17 -2.23 -4.18
CA THR A 379 4.37 -3.35 -5.12
C THR A 379 5.59 -4.20 -4.77
N ALA A 380 6.66 -3.57 -4.26
CA ALA A 380 7.88 -4.25 -3.85
C ALA A 380 7.70 -5.15 -2.61
N LEU A 381 6.72 -4.88 -1.75
CA LEU A 381 6.47 -5.71 -0.55
C LEU A 381 5.57 -6.90 -0.81
N SER A 382 4.77 -6.84 -1.88
CA SER A 382 3.66 -7.76 -2.08
C SER A 382 4.02 -8.95 -3.00
N SER A 383 5.27 -9.05 -3.47
CA SER A 383 5.82 -10.15 -4.29
C SER A 383 4.98 -10.48 -5.54
N ASP A 384 5.20 -11.62 -6.21
CA ASP A 384 4.43 -12.07 -7.39
C ASP A 384 2.91 -12.23 -7.13
N LEU A 385 2.46 -12.01 -5.90
CA LEU A 385 1.08 -12.03 -5.42
C LEU A 385 0.51 -10.62 -5.17
N SER A 386 1.22 -9.57 -5.61
CA SER A 386 0.73 -8.20 -5.44
C SER A 386 -0.62 -8.02 -6.14
N LEU A 387 -1.61 -7.56 -5.38
CA LEU A 387 -2.91 -7.12 -5.89
C LEU A 387 -2.76 -6.07 -7.00
N PHE A 388 -1.63 -5.36 -7.03
CA PHE A 388 -1.32 -4.49 -8.15
C PHE A 388 -1.24 -5.25 -9.49
N PHE A 389 -0.61 -6.42 -9.53
CA PHE A 389 -0.49 -7.23 -10.75
C PHE A 389 -1.64 -8.22 -10.95
N SER A 390 -2.61 -8.30 -10.04
CA SER A 390 -3.79 -9.14 -10.26
C SER A 390 -4.71 -8.58 -11.34
N ASP A 391 -4.70 -7.26 -11.56
CA ASP A 391 -5.34 -6.65 -12.72
C ASP A 391 -4.36 -6.57 -13.92
N PRO A 392 -4.67 -7.18 -15.07
CA PRO A 392 -3.84 -7.11 -16.26
C PRO A 392 -3.56 -5.68 -16.76
N GLN A 393 -4.47 -4.73 -16.51
CA GLN A 393 -4.34 -3.33 -16.95
C GLN A 393 -3.20 -2.63 -16.24
N ASN A 394 -2.99 -2.95 -14.97
CA ASN A 394 -1.91 -2.38 -14.17
C ASN A 394 -0.52 -2.85 -14.66
N GLY A 395 -0.45 -4.06 -15.23
CA GLY A 395 0.78 -4.66 -15.75
C GLY A 395 1.14 -4.30 -17.20
N ASN A 396 0.27 -3.62 -17.95
CA ASN A 396 0.52 -3.27 -19.36
C ASN A 396 1.03 -1.81 -19.49
N PRO A 397 2.33 -1.57 -19.78
CA PRO A 397 2.88 -0.22 -19.89
C PRO A 397 2.25 0.66 -20.97
N GLN A 398 1.51 0.09 -21.94
CA GLN A 398 0.79 0.88 -22.94
C GLN A 398 -0.46 1.54 -22.37
N GLU A 399 -1.16 0.90 -21.42
CA GLU A 399 -2.36 1.49 -20.78
C GLU A 399 -2.01 2.75 -20.01
N TRP A 400 -0.81 2.81 -19.45
CA TRP A 400 -0.27 4.00 -18.78
C TRP A 400 -0.07 5.20 -19.70
N LYS A 401 0.03 4.99 -21.03
CA LYS A 401 0.08 6.09 -22.01
C LYS A 401 -1.32 6.61 -22.35
N ASN A 402 -2.34 5.83 -22.05
CA ASN A 402 -3.74 6.11 -22.36
C ASN A 402 -4.47 6.71 -21.16
N ILE A 403 -3.77 7.03 -20.05
CA ILE A 403 -4.37 7.72 -18.90
C ILE A 403 -5.15 8.93 -19.45
N PRO A 404 -6.48 8.99 -19.23
CA PRO A 404 -7.33 9.99 -19.85
C PRO A 404 -6.77 11.39 -19.60
N THR A 405 -6.41 12.09 -20.67
CA THR A 405 -6.11 13.52 -20.59
C THR A 405 -7.42 14.22 -20.31
N GLN A 406 -7.57 14.78 -19.12
CA GLN A 406 -8.71 15.65 -18.85
C GLN A 406 -8.62 16.86 -19.77
N ASN A 407 -9.69 17.10 -20.53
CA ASN A 407 -9.99 18.39 -21.15
C ASN A 407 -10.82 19.22 -20.19
#